data_AF-A0A522LTE1-F1
#
_entry.id   AF-A0A522LTE1-F1
#
_cell.length_a   1.000
_cell.length_b   1.000
_cell.length_c   1.000
_cell.angle_alpha   90.00
_cell.angle_beta   90.00
_cell.angle_gamma   90.00
#
_symmetry.space_group_name_H-M   'P 1'
#
loop_
_entity.id
_entity.type
_entity.pdbx_description
1 polymer ?
#
loop_
_entity_poly.entity_id
_entity_poly.type
_entity_poly.pdbx_seq_one_letter_code
_entity_poly.pdbx_strand_id
1 'polypeptide(L)' 'MITTRHLFLGLFASTALLAGCASGPTQWNATPIVFVHGNGDSAALWQTTIWRFESNGWPADRLT' A
#
# COMPACT_ATOMS: atom_id res chain seq x y z
N MET A 1 9.47 25.94 -32.40
CA MET A 1 10.40 24.81 -32.24
C MET A 1 10.44 24.44 -30.77
N ILE A 2 9.76 23.36 -30.37
CA ILE A 2 9.82 22.87 -28.99
C ILE A 2 11.20 22.23 -28.79
N THR A 3 12.03 22.82 -27.94
CA THR A 3 13.39 22.39 -27.66
C THR A 3 13.38 21.10 -26.83
N THR A 4 14.33 20.19 -27.05
CA THR A 4 14.45 18.87 -26.38
C THR A 4 14.37 18.96 -24.86
N ARG A 5 14.86 20.07 -24.27
CA ARG A 5 14.78 20.37 -22.83
C ARG A 5 13.35 20.48 -22.30
N HIS A 6 12.42 21.06 -23.06
CA HIS A 6 11.02 21.18 -22.66
C HIS A 6 10.32 19.82 -22.69
N LEU A 7 10.73 18.94 -23.61
CA LEU A 7 10.23 17.56 -23.68
C LEU A 7 10.65 16.77 -22.43
N PHE A 8 11.93 16.89 -22.02
CA PHE A 8 12.43 16.25 -20.79
C PHE A 8 11.76 16.77 -19.52
N LEU A 9 11.58 18.09 -19.40
CA LEU A 9 10.85 18.67 -18.25
C LEU A 9 9.39 18.21 -18.21
N GLY A 10 8.71 18.17 -19.36
CA GLY A 10 7.33 17.71 -19.44
C GLY A 10 7.18 16.23 -19.05
N LEU A 11 8.10 15.38 -19.48
CA LEU A 11 8.11 13.96 -19.11
C LEU A 11 8.34 13.77 -17.61
N PHE A 12 9.29 14.51 -17.02
CA PHE A 12 9.58 14.43 -15.59
C PHE A 12 8.41 14.95 -14.73
N ALA A 13 7.76 16.04 -15.14
CA ALA A 13 6.58 16.54 -14.46
C ALA A 13 5.43 15.52 -14.49
N SER A 14 5.25 14.84 -15.63
CA SER A 14 4.21 13.83 -15.80
C SER A 14 4.45 12.60 -14.93
N THR A 15 5.70 12.10 -14.85
CA THR A 15 6.04 10.96 -13.98
C THR A 15 5.93 11.31 -12.50
N ALA A 16 6.31 12.52 -12.10
CA ALA A 16 6.16 12.98 -10.71
C ALA A 16 4.69 13.05 -10.27
N LEU A 17 3.80 13.55 -11.14
CA LEU A 17 2.35 13.61 -10.85
C LEU A 17 1.75 12.20 -10.71
N LEU A 18 2.11 11.26 -11.59
CA LEU A 18 1.62 9.88 -11.51
C LEU A 18 2.12 9.14 -10.26
N ALA A 19 3.36 9.40 -9.83
CA ALA A 19 3.91 8.78 -8.62
C ALA A 19 3.15 9.19 -7.34
N GLY A 20 2.62 10.43 -7.29
CA GLY A 20 1.79 10.89 -6.19
C GLY A 20 0.44 10.17 -6.07
N CYS A 21 -0.13 9.70 -7.18
CA CYS A 21 -1.40 8.96 -7.17
C CYS A 21 -1.24 7.48 -6.78
N ALA A 22 -0.04 6.92 -6.93
CA ALA A 22 0.26 5.53 -6.63
C ALA A 22 0.71 5.29 -5.18
N SER A 23 1.01 6.35 -4.42
CA SER A 23 1.48 6.26 -3.05
C SER A 23 0.32 6.35 -2.05
N GLY A 24 0.04 5.23 -1.37
CA GLY A 24 -0.91 5.19 -0.27
C GLY A 24 -0.37 5.84 1.02
N PRO A 25 -1.22 6.04 2.04
CA PRO A 25 -0.78 6.55 3.34
C PRO A 25 0.30 5.66 3.94
N THR A 26 1.31 6.29 4.54
CA THR A 26 2.42 5.60 5.19
C THR A 26 1.93 4.95 6.49
N GLN A 27 2.08 3.62 6.64
CA GLN A 27 1.41 2.85 7.71
C GLN A 27 2.30 2.55 8.93
N TRP A 28 3.40 3.29 9.10
CA TRP A 28 4.36 3.13 10.20
C TRP A 28 3.74 3.29 11.59
N ASN A 29 2.59 3.97 11.67
CA ASN A 29 1.85 4.19 12.90
C ASN A 29 0.45 3.54 12.86
N ALA A 30 0.31 2.45 12.10
CA ALA A 30 -0.94 1.70 12.02
C ALA A 30 -1.35 1.13 13.38
N THR A 31 -2.63 1.31 13.72
CA THR A 31 -3.25 0.71 14.91
C THR A 31 -3.22 -0.82 14.80
N PRO A 32 -2.85 -1.59 15.84
CA PRO A 32 -2.90 -3.05 15.76
C PRO A 32 -4.30 -3.58 15.40
N ILE A 33 -4.35 -4.60 14.54
CA ILE A 33 -5.56 -5.34 14.19
C ILE A 33 -5.47 -6.74 14.78
N VAL A 34 -6.51 -7.13 15.53
CA VAL A 34 -6.62 -8.45 16.15
C VAL A 34 -7.66 -9.29 15.39
N PHE A 35 -7.25 -10.46 14.91
CA PHE A 35 -8.11 -11.41 14.20
C PHE A 35 -8.61 -12.50 15.13
N VAL A 36 -9.93 -12.66 15.23
CA VAL A 36 -10.57 -13.65 16.11
C VAL A 36 -11.37 -14.63 15.25
N HIS A 37 -11.14 -15.92 15.42
CA HIS A 37 -11.87 -16.97 14.68
C HIS A 37 -13.18 -17.35 15.38
N GLY A 38 -14.07 -18.02 14.65
CA GLY A 38 -15.33 -18.56 15.17
C GLY A 38 -15.15 -19.84 15.98
N ASN A 39 -16.19 -20.26 16.69
CA ASN A 39 -16.20 -21.54 17.40
C ASN A 39 -16.12 -22.71 16.41
N GLY A 40 -15.09 -23.56 16.55
CA GLY A 40 -14.83 -24.67 15.61
C GLY A 40 -14.00 -24.30 14.38
N ASP A 41 -13.62 -23.02 14.23
CA ASP A 41 -12.73 -22.54 13.16
C ASP A 41 -11.27 -22.42 13.63
N SER A 42 -10.40 -21.91 12.75
CA SER A 42 -9.01 -21.57 13.06
C SER A 42 -8.63 -20.21 12.47
N ALA A 43 -7.46 -19.71 12.88
CA ALA A 43 -6.88 -18.48 12.33
C ALA A 43 -6.65 -18.52 10.81
N ALA A 44 -6.58 -19.71 10.20
CA ALA A 44 -6.35 -19.88 8.77
C ALA A 44 -7.41 -19.18 7.89
N LEU A 45 -8.65 -19.01 8.40
CA LEU A 45 -9.70 -18.29 7.68
C LEU A 45 -9.35 -16.81 7.40
N TRP A 46 -8.55 -16.20 8.26
CA TRP A 46 -8.15 -14.80 8.13
C TRP A 46 -6.94 -14.60 7.23
N GLN A 47 -6.26 -15.66 6.80
CA GLN A 47 -4.97 -15.55 6.12
C GLN A 47 -5.02 -14.71 4.83
N THR A 48 -6.07 -14.88 4.01
CA THR A 48 -6.21 -14.06 2.80
C THR A 48 -6.57 -12.60 3.10
N THR A 49 -7.15 -12.32 4.26
CA THR A 49 -7.41 -10.96 4.72
C THR A 49 -6.11 -10.32 5.22
N ILE A 50 -5.31 -11.05 5.99
CA ILE A 50 -3.97 -10.64 6.44
C ILE A 50 -3.10 -10.28 5.23
N TRP A 51 -3.03 -11.15 4.21
CA TRP A 51 -2.27 -10.86 2.99
C TRP A 51 -2.74 -9.62 2.24
N ARG A 52 -4.03 -9.31 2.28
CA ARG A 52 -4.54 -8.06 1.69
C ARG A 52 -4.03 -6.84 2.45
N PHE A 53 -3.99 -6.89 3.78
CA PHE A 53 -3.41 -5.80 4.58
C PHE A 53 -1.91 -5.66 4.31
N GLU A 54 -1.15 -6.74 4.35
CA GLU A 54 0.28 -6.74 4.03
C GLU A 54 0.56 -6.19 2.62
N SER A 55 -0.22 -6.62 1.62
CA SER A 55 -0.10 -6.13 0.23
C SER A 55 -0.40 -4.64 0.08
N ASN A 56 -1.18 -4.07 1.02
CA ASN A 56 -1.48 -2.64 1.08
C ASN A 56 -0.56 -1.88 2.05
N GLY A 57 0.55 -2.48 2.48
CA GLY A 57 1.60 -1.83 3.26
C GLY A 57 1.41 -1.88 4.77
N TRP A 58 0.51 -2.73 5.29
CA TRP A 58 0.33 -2.86 6.74
C TRP A 58 1.52 -3.57 7.36
N PRO A 59 2.12 -3.03 8.44
CA PRO A 59 3.24 -3.70 9.10
C PRO A 59 2.81 -5.06 9.65
N ALA A 60 3.56 -6.12 9.32
CA ALA A 60 3.21 -7.49 9.71
C ALA A 60 3.17 -7.68 11.24
N ASP A 61 3.99 -6.95 11.99
CA ASP A 61 4.00 -6.93 13.45
C ASP A 61 2.75 -6.28 14.08
N ARG A 62 1.86 -5.71 13.26
CA ARG A 62 0.58 -5.10 13.66
C ARG A 62 -0.63 -5.96 13.31
N LEU A 63 -0.43 -7.16 12.74
CA LEU A 63 -1.48 -8.10 12.35
C LEU A 63 -1.37 -9.35 13.23
N THR A 64 -2.26 -9.49 14.21
CA THR A 64 -2.19 -10.56 15.22
C THR A 64 -3.45 -11.40 15.29
#